data_AF-A0A7K4GLV7-F1
#
_entry.id   AF-A0A7K4GLV7-F1
#
_cell.length_a   1.000
_cell.length_b   1.000
_cell.length_c   1.000
_cell.angle_alpha   90.00
_cell.angle_beta   90.00
_cell.angle_gamma   90.00
#
_symmetry.space_group_name_H-M   'P 1'
#
loop_
_entity.id
_entity.type
_entity.pdbx_description
1 polymer ?
#
loop_
_entity_poly.entity_id
_entity_poly.type
_entity_poly.pdbx_seq_one_letter_code
_entity_poly.pdbx_strand_id
1 'polypeptide(L)'
;MKIIGTQWKIVEKLNGLKPEANQDWNITYASPTYGGWDLIIECVFNNLEDLDKIVSFCRTDNDLKEWIDATTTLISTKRNFNLEK
;
A
#
# COMPACT_ATOMS: atom_id res chain seq x y z
N MET A 1 -8.93 21.07 -10.89
CA MET A 1 -7.54 21.56 -10.96
C MET A 1 -6.65 20.34 -10.68
N LYS A 2 -5.81 19.89 -11.63
CA LYS A 2 -4.98 18.68 -11.43
C LYS A 2 -3.89 19.00 -10.41
N ILE A 3 -3.95 18.37 -9.24
CA ILE A 3 -2.97 18.55 -8.17
C ILE A 3 -1.68 17.84 -8.60
N ILE A 4 -0.62 18.59 -8.87
CA ILE A 4 0.70 18.06 -9.24
C ILE A 4 1.59 18.15 -7.99
N GLY A 5 2.29 17.06 -7.65
CA GLY A 5 3.27 17.05 -6.54
C GLY A 5 2.77 16.59 -5.17
N THR A 6 1.49 16.18 -5.01
CA THR A 6 0.98 15.62 -3.74
C THR A 6 1.16 14.11 -3.59
N GLN A 7 1.73 13.45 -4.59
CA GLN A 7 1.99 12.02 -4.60
C GLN A 7 2.83 11.55 -3.40
N TRP A 8 3.71 12.41 -2.88
CA TRP A 8 4.50 12.11 -1.68
C TRP A 8 3.66 11.96 -0.41
N LYS A 9 2.56 12.74 -0.28
CA LYS A 9 1.66 12.65 0.88
C LYS A 9 0.99 11.28 0.99
N ILE A 10 0.76 10.62 -0.15
CA ILE A 10 0.20 9.27 -0.22
C ILE A 10 1.18 8.26 0.36
N VAL A 11 2.47 8.39 0.01
CA VAL A 11 3.54 7.54 0.56
C VAL A 11 3.67 7.73 2.07
N GLU A 12 3.64 8.97 2.55
CA GLU A 12 3.68 9.26 3.99
C GLU A 12 2.49 8.62 4.72
N LYS A 13 1.29 8.66 4.14
CA LYS A 13 0.09 8.06 4.71
C LYS A 13 0.19 6.54 4.79
N LEU A 14 0.70 5.90 3.74
CA LEU A 14 0.93 4.45 3.69
C LEU A 14 2.03 4.00 4.65
N ASN A 15 3.13 4.75 4.74
CA ASN A 15 4.19 4.48 5.72
C ASN A 15 3.71 4.66 7.17
N GLY A 16 2.66 5.45 7.38
CA GLY A 16 1.98 5.60 8.67
C GLY A 16 1.02 4.46 9.01
N LEU A 17 0.62 3.64 8.03
CA LEU A 17 -0.26 2.50 8.25
C LEU A 17 0.51 1.42 9.04
N LYS A 18 -0.04 1.00 10.18
CA LYS A 18 0.58 -0.01 11.05
C LYS A 18 -0.40 -1.14 11.33
N PRO A 19 0.09 -2.38 11.50
CA PRO A 19 -0.73 -3.49 11.94
C PRO A 19 -1.30 -3.23 13.33
N GLU A 20 -2.54 -3.69 13.56
CA GLU A 20 -3.12 -3.81 14.90
C GLU A 20 -2.40 -4.91 15.72
N ALA A 21 -2.66 -4.97 17.03
CA ALA A 21 -1.93 -5.85 17.95
C ALA A 21 -2.01 -7.36 17.63
N ASN A 22 -3.00 -7.78 16.84
CA ASN A 22 -3.22 -9.18 16.42
C ASN A 22 -2.89 -9.41 14.93
N GLN A 23 -2.31 -8.44 14.25
CA GLN A 23 -2.02 -8.51 12.83
C GLN A 23 -0.52 -8.66 12.59
N ASP A 24 -0.18 -9.40 11.53
CA ASP A 24 1.20 -9.67 11.17
C ASP A 24 1.41 -9.40 9.68
N TRP A 25 1.50 -8.10 9.38
CA TRP A 25 1.81 -7.57 8.07
C TRP A 25 2.66 -6.31 8.20
N ASN A 26 3.38 -5.98 7.13
CA ASN A 26 4.20 -4.77 7.06
C ASN A 26 4.25 -4.24 5.63
N ILE A 27 4.13 -2.92 5.46
CA ILE A 27 4.47 -2.25 4.20
C ILE A 27 6.00 -2.12 4.15
N THR A 28 6.61 -2.72 3.12
CA THR A 28 8.07 -2.73 2.93
C THR A 28 8.53 -1.61 2.01
N TYR A 29 7.65 -1.19 1.08
CA TYR A 29 7.94 -0.14 0.13
C TYR A 29 6.66 0.55 -0.32
N ALA A 30 6.72 1.87 -0.49
CA ALA A 30 5.67 2.66 -1.13
C ALA A 30 6.32 3.77 -1.94
N SER A 31 5.98 3.87 -3.23
CA SER A 31 6.44 4.95 -4.08
C SER A 31 5.43 5.27 -5.18
N PRO A 32 5.19 6.56 -5.48
CA PRO A 32 4.56 6.90 -6.74
C PRO A 32 5.50 6.56 -7.90
N THR A 33 4.94 6.22 -9.05
CA THR A 33 5.70 6.18 -10.30
C THR A 33 5.76 7.59 -10.87
N TYR A 34 6.95 8.05 -11.25
CA TYR A 34 7.08 9.39 -11.84
C TYR A 34 6.62 9.35 -13.31
N GLY A 35 5.61 10.14 -13.66
CA GLY A 35 5.06 10.21 -15.02
C GLY A 35 3.98 9.18 -15.36
N GLY A 36 3.91 8.07 -14.63
CA GLY A 36 2.72 7.23 -14.52
C GLY A 36 1.88 7.75 -13.36
N TRP A 37 0.55 7.73 -13.46
CA TRP A 37 -0.29 8.12 -12.31
C TRP A 37 -0.41 6.96 -11.30
N ASP A 38 0.58 6.08 -11.25
CA ASP A 38 0.52 4.82 -10.52
C ASP A 38 1.22 4.91 -9.17
N LEU A 39 0.78 4.05 -8.27
CA LEU A 39 1.34 3.89 -6.94
C LEU A 39 1.76 2.43 -6.79
N ILE A 40 3.02 2.21 -6.45
CA ILE A 40 3.53 0.88 -6.13
C ILE A 40 3.60 0.76 -4.62
N ILE A 41 2.94 -0.26 -4.09
CA ILE A 41 2.98 -0.65 -2.69
C ILE A 41 3.46 -2.08 -2.62
N GLU A 42 4.56 -2.30 -1.90
CA GLU A 42 5.01 -3.62 -1.52
C GLU A 42 4.66 -3.85 -0.06
N CYS A 43 4.04 -5.00 0.21
CA CYS A 43 3.71 -5.41 1.56
C CYS A 43 3.94 -6.91 1.73
N VAL A 44 4.14 -7.29 2.97
CA VAL A 44 4.32 -8.67 3.41
C VAL A 44 3.22 -8.92 4.42
N PHE A 45 2.58 -10.07 4.33
CA PHE A 45 1.46 -10.45 5.19
C PHE A 45 1.46 -11.95 5.42
N ASN A 46 0.99 -12.37 6.59
CA ASN A 46 0.82 -13.79 6.92
C ASN A 46 -0.63 -14.29 6.76
N ASN A 47 -1.61 -13.38 6.71
CA ASN A 47 -3.02 -13.69 6.47
C ASN A 47 -3.56 -12.90 5.27
N LEU A 48 -4.37 -13.55 4.42
CA LEU A 48 -5.03 -12.89 3.28
C LEU A 48 -5.99 -11.78 3.72
N GLU A 49 -6.60 -11.90 4.90
CA GLU A 49 -7.47 -10.84 5.46
C GLU A 49 -6.72 -9.52 5.66
N ASP A 50 -5.42 -9.58 5.96
CA ASP A 50 -4.59 -8.39 6.14
C ASP A 50 -4.35 -7.68 4.80
N LEU A 51 -4.19 -8.42 3.70
CA LEU A 51 -4.10 -7.85 2.36
C LEU A 51 -5.39 -7.13 1.98
N ASP A 52 -6.55 -7.72 2.28
CA ASP A 52 -7.85 -7.11 2.02
C ASP A 52 -8.01 -5.79 2.79
N LYS A 53 -7.49 -5.70 4.02
CA LYS A 53 -7.50 -4.45 4.79
C LYS A 53 -6.62 -3.37 4.16
N ILE A 54 -5.40 -3.71 3.73
CA ILE A 54 -4.49 -2.76 3.07
C ILE A 54 -5.14 -2.23 1.77
N VAL A 55 -5.71 -3.12 0.96
CA VAL A 55 -6.39 -2.74 -0.29
C VAL A 55 -7.65 -1.92 0.01
N SER A 56 -8.42 -2.31 1.01
CA SER A 56 -9.62 -1.57 1.42
C SER A 56 -9.29 -0.18 1.93
N PHE A 57 -8.23 -0.02 2.71
CA PHE A 57 -7.72 1.29 3.13
C PHE A 57 -7.44 2.18 1.93
N CYS A 58 -6.70 1.67 0.93
CA CYS A 58 -6.40 2.42 -0.29
C CYS A 58 -7.68 2.87 -1.02
N ARG A 59 -8.72 2.05 -1.05
CA ARG A 59 -9.99 2.34 -1.77
C ARG A 59 -10.99 3.19 -1.00
N THR A 60 -10.92 3.20 0.32
CA THR A 60 -11.90 3.88 1.18
C THR A 60 -11.39 5.20 1.73
N ASP A 61 -10.07 5.37 1.83
CA ASP A 61 -9.48 6.61 2.28
C ASP A 61 -9.88 7.78 1.38
N ASN A 62 -10.30 8.89 1.99
CA ASN A 62 -10.86 10.01 1.25
C ASN A 62 -9.87 10.68 0.30
N ASP A 63 -8.57 10.63 0.62
CA ASP A 63 -7.54 11.16 -0.26
C ASP A 63 -7.17 10.11 -1.31
N LEU A 64 -6.92 8.86 -0.92
CA LEU A 64 -6.44 7.83 -1.86
C LEU A 64 -7.46 7.41 -2.90
N LYS A 65 -8.75 7.30 -2.52
CA LYS A 65 -9.81 6.82 -3.41
C LYS A 65 -9.99 7.70 -4.65
N GLU A 66 -9.71 9.00 -4.54
CA GLU A 66 -9.85 9.95 -5.66
C GLU A 66 -8.68 9.83 -6.66
N TRP A 67 -7.60 9.15 -6.27
CA TRP A 67 -6.39 8.97 -7.08
C TRP A 67 -6.30 7.57 -7.69
N ILE A 68 -7.12 6.63 -7.22
CA ILE A 68 -7.08 5.23 -7.63
C ILE A 68 -8.24 4.97 -8.59
N ASP A 69 -7.95 5.04 -9.89
CA ASP A 69 -8.90 4.65 -10.94
C ASP A 69 -9.01 3.11 -11.05
N ALA A 70 -7.90 2.41 -10.82
CA ALA A 70 -7.83 0.96 -10.87
C ALA A 70 -6.77 0.41 -9.90
N THR A 71 -6.95 -0.82 -9.44
CA THR A 71 -5.97 -1.54 -8.61
C THR A 71 -5.55 -2.81 -9.32
N THR A 72 -4.24 -3.02 -9.51
CA THR A 72 -3.67 -4.31 -9.91
C THR A 72 -2.87 -4.86 -8.75
N THR A 73 -3.24 -6.05 -8.28
CA THR A 73 -2.55 -6.74 -7.19
C THR A 73 -1.68 -7.85 -7.77
N LEU A 74 -0.37 -7.79 -7.52
CA LEU A 74 0.56 -8.85 -7.84
C LEU A 74 0.95 -9.57 -6.54
N ILE A 75 0.67 -10.87 -6.47
CA ILE A 75 0.95 -11.67 -5.28
C ILE A 75 2.05 -12.68 -5.64
N SER A 76 3.12 -12.67 -4.85
CA SER A 76 4.15 -13.70 -4.86
C SER A 76 4.17 -14.36 -3.49
N THR A 77 4.30 -15.69 -3.47
CA THR A 77 4.42 -16.44 -2.22
C THR A 77 5.81 -17.02 -2.09
N LYS A 78 6.44 -16.77 -0.94
CA LYS A 78 7.75 -17.34 -0.60
C LYS A 78 7.66 -17.98 0.78
N ARG A 79 7.95 -19.29 0.85
CA ARG A 79 8.02 -19.98 2.14
C ARG A 79 9.21 -19.46 2.95
N ASN A 80 9.03 -19.30 4.26
CA ASN A 80 10.05 -18.87 5.21
C ASN A 80 10.69 -17.52 4.83
N PHE A 81 9.88 -16.56 4.42
CA PHE A 81 10.35 -15.20 4.16
C PHE A 81 10.60 -14.46 5.48
N ASN A 82 11.87 -14.15 5.76
CA ASN A 82 12.26 -13.31 6.89
C ASN A 82 12.48 -11.87 6.42
N LEU A 83 11.81 -10.93 7.08
CA LEU A 83 12.10 -9.50 7.02
C LEU A 83 13.28 -9.18 7.94
N GLU A 84 14.48 -9.66 7.61
CA GLU A 84 15.68 -9.14 8.26
C GLU A 84 15.99 -7.75 7.67
N LYS A 85 15.92 -6.72 8.51
CA LYS A 85 16.30 -5.34 8.18
C LYS A 85 17.79 -5.10 8.44
#